data_AF-V9GH30-F1
#
_entry.id   AF-V9GH30-F1
#
_cell.length_a   1.000
_cell.length_b   1.000
_cell.length_c   1.000
_cell.angle_alpha   90.00
_cell.angle_beta   90.00
_cell.angle_gamma   90.00
#
_symmetry.space_group_name_H-M   'P 1'
#
loop_
_entity.id
_entity.type
_entity.pdbx_description
1 polymer ?
#
loop_
_entity_poly.entity_id
_entity_poly.type
_entity_poly.pdbx_seq_one_letter_code
_entity_poly.pdbx_strand_id
1 'polypeptide(L)'
;MKLFRTIMMIVGAFCLMGMGCADQKQDTEFNLSELEQSDNNIRVPHNERLHLSTDQQWIKDEGHQSDLIRLQWTADRAKPAIVWVDEKGMNKSAIISHDKANNPEQRDHKHISFETTMSPEGEYPDQLFTRFEIPFDTDVSEIRTHSSNFNVMSGILRVAGERGTNRDLQFSVAGEDNETSTRWAVRADSSEEPGDNSGANMQFVRYDDNGEVIDSPLTIQRSSGNIGVGTNDPDTKLDVNGDKLRIREKYTPASSTDACSQGQMAWDDEHVYVCVTENQWKRTELSTW
;
A
#
# COMPACT_ATOMS: atom_id res chain seq x y z
N MET A 1 -66.05 68.61 10.69
CA MET A 1 -64.66 69.05 10.46
C MET A 1 -64.17 68.51 9.12
N LYS A 2 -63.32 69.26 8.40
CA LYS A 2 -62.85 68.94 7.03
C LYS A 2 -61.90 67.73 7.08
N LEU A 3 -62.10 66.62 6.35
CA LEU A 3 -61.96 66.41 4.90
C LEU A 3 -60.55 66.80 4.40
N PHE A 4 -59.80 65.97 3.65
CA PHE A 4 -60.25 65.13 2.53
C PHE A 4 -59.60 63.73 2.46
N ARG A 5 -60.40 62.78 1.96
CA ARG A 5 -60.00 61.59 1.19
C ARG A 5 -59.22 61.99 -0.07
N THR A 6 -58.23 61.19 -0.47
CA THR A 6 -57.86 61.09 -1.88
C THR A 6 -58.15 59.66 -2.35
N ILE A 7 -59.03 59.55 -3.35
CA ILE A 7 -59.39 58.32 -4.03
C ILE A 7 -58.39 58.10 -5.15
N MET A 8 -57.88 56.88 -5.32
CA MET A 8 -57.25 56.48 -6.60
C MET A 8 -58.12 55.44 -7.29
N MET A 9 -58.92 55.93 -8.25
CA MET A 9 -59.60 55.07 -9.22
C MET A 9 -58.61 54.63 -10.31
N ILE A 10 -58.94 53.51 -10.95
CA ILE A 10 -58.16 52.85 -12.00
C ILE A 10 -58.27 53.62 -13.33
N VAL A 11 -57.20 53.56 -14.16
CA VAL A 11 -57.16 53.39 -15.63
C VAL A 11 -55.98 54.17 -16.26
N GLY A 12 -55.15 53.49 -17.07
CA GLY A 12 -54.38 54.14 -18.16
C GLY A 12 -52.84 54.12 -18.14
N ALA A 13 -52.25 53.18 -18.88
CA ALA A 13 -51.08 53.29 -19.79
C ALA A 13 -49.83 54.19 -19.50
N PHE A 14 -48.65 53.53 -19.55
CA PHE A 14 -47.34 53.94 -20.17
C PHE A 14 -46.30 54.91 -19.50
N CYS A 15 -45.09 54.35 -19.24
CA CYS A 15 -43.70 54.83 -19.55
C CYS A 15 -42.66 55.47 -18.53
N LEU A 16 -41.43 54.87 -18.49
CA LEU A 16 -40.01 55.38 -18.25
C LEU A 16 -39.30 55.41 -16.82
N MET A 17 -37.93 55.54 -16.73
CA MET A 17 -36.91 54.85 -15.80
C MET A 17 -35.98 55.67 -14.77
N GLY A 18 -35.17 55.02 -13.84
CA GLY A 18 -34.03 55.54 -12.93
C GLY A 18 -33.23 54.52 -11.95
N MET A 19 -32.06 54.84 -11.22
CA MET A 19 -30.97 53.92 -10.55
C MET A 19 -30.22 54.28 -9.13
N GLY A 20 -29.28 53.46 -8.44
CA GLY A 20 -28.44 53.70 -7.12
C GLY A 20 -27.25 52.70 -6.55
N CYS A 21 -26.47 52.91 -5.38
CA CYS A 21 -25.12 52.24 -4.88
C CYS A 21 -24.65 52.08 -3.29
N ALA A 22 -23.46 51.47 -2.83
CA ALA A 22 -22.86 51.26 -1.38
C ALA A 22 -21.28 50.82 -1.09
N ASP A 23 -20.70 50.59 0.18
CA ASP A 23 -19.18 50.40 0.61
C ASP A 23 -18.70 49.71 2.06
N GLN A 24 -17.37 49.40 2.46
CA GLN A 24 -16.76 48.66 3.72
C GLN A 24 -15.22 48.83 4.31
N LYS A 25 -14.59 48.00 5.27
CA LYS A 25 -13.23 48.14 6.09
C LYS A 25 -12.45 46.88 6.78
N GLN A 26 -11.13 46.90 7.24
CA GLN A 26 -10.25 45.78 7.93
C GLN A 26 -9.05 46.20 8.96
N ASP A 27 -8.24 45.35 9.74
CA ASP A 27 -7.15 45.69 10.82
C ASP A 27 -5.87 44.73 11.22
N THR A 28 -5.14 44.80 12.41
CA THR A 28 -3.63 44.47 12.74
C THR A 28 -3.08 43.70 14.08
N GLU A 29 -1.72 43.54 14.44
CA GLU A 29 -1.05 42.61 15.52
C GLU A 29 0.35 42.93 16.36
N PHE A 30 1.28 42.00 16.84
CA PHE A 30 2.25 42.04 18.07
C PHE A 30 3.84 41.58 18.08
N ASN A 31 4.58 41.13 19.21
CA ASN A 31 6.08 41.39 19.46
C ASN A 31 7.27 40.34 19.67
N LEU A 32 8.38 40.59 18.96
CA LEU A 32 9.18 39.62 18.20
C LEU A 32 10.72 39.91 18.15
N SER A 33 11.27 40.75 19.04
CA SER A 33 12.33 41.74 18.68
C SER A 33 13.82 41.36 18.72
N GLU A 34 14.26 40.20 19.21
CA GLU A 34 15.70 39.79 19.17
C GLU A 34 16.01 38.72 18.12
N LEU A 35 14.99 38.21 17.44
CA LEU A 35 15.18 37.45 16.21
C LEU A 35 15.57 38.45 15.11
N GLU A 36 16.71 38.25 14.44
CA GLU A 36 17.13 39.08 13.30
C GLU A 36 16.19 38.82 12.10
N GLN A 37 15.02 39.47 12.13
CA GLN A 37 14.03 39.39 11.08
C GLN A 37 14.49 40.19 9.86
N SER A 38 14.63 39.50 8.74
CA SER A 38 14.76 40.08 7.41
C SER A 38 14.10 39.16 6.38
N ASP A 39 13.59 39.75 5.29
CA ASP A 39 13.02 39.06 4.12
C ASP A 39 12.09 37.88 4.44
N ASN A 40 11.04 38.13 5.24
CA ASN A 40 9.98 37.18 5.62
C ASN A 40 10.45 35.88 6.31
N ASN A 41 11.72 35.78 6.71
CA ASN A 41 12.31 34.58 7.27
C ASN A 41 12.81 34.81 8.70
N ILE A 42 12.56 33.83 9.57
CA ILE A 42 13.22 33.77 10.88
C ILE A 42 14.51 32.99 10.69
N ARG A 43 15.64 33.71 10.57
CA ARG A 43 16.96 33.09 10.63
C ARG A 43 17.44 33.00 12.06
N VAL A 44 18.04 31.86 12.34
CA VAL A 44 18.60 31.53 13.63
C VAL A 44 20.13 31.53 13.46
N PRO A 45 20.91 32.07 14.41
CA PRO A 45 22.36 32.21 14.23
C PRO A 45 23.03 30.88 13.86
N HIS A 46 24.17 30.96 13.17
CA HIS A 46 24.86 29.76 12.70
C HIS A 46 25.29 28.91 13.90
N ASN A 47 24.67 27.72 14.04
CA ASN A 47 24.76 26.79 15.17
C ASN A 47 23.85 27.09 16.39
N GLU A 48 22.79 27.90 16.24
CA GLU A 48 21.78 28.21 17.28
C GLU A 48 20.35 27.74 16.90
N ARG A 49 19.30 28.02 17.72
CA ARG A 49 17.98 27.30 17.66
C ARG A 49 16.72 28.17 17.87
N LEU A 50 15.57 27.72 17.35
CA LEU A 50 14.20 28.28 17.57
C LEU A 50 13.42 27.46 18.64
N HIS A 51 12.48 28.07 19.38
CA HIS A 51 11.81 27.45 20.55
C HIS A 51 10.32 27.88 20.70
N LEU A 52 9.39 26.95 21.02
CA LEU A 52 7.93 27.17 21.16
C LEU A 52 7.29 26.28 22.28
N SER A 53 6.27 26.72 23.03
CA SER A 53 5.61 25.94 24.13
C SER A 53 4.17 26.39 24.52
N THR A 54 3.33 25.48 25.06
CA THR A 54 1.92 25.70 25.51
C THR A 54 1.55 24.84 26.75
N ASP A 55 0.48 25.20 27.47
CA ASP A 55 -0.10 24.47 28.62
C ASP A 55 -1.63 24.15 28.48
N GLN A 56 -2.22 24.36 27.31
CA GLN A 56 -3.65 24.17 27.00
C GLN A 56 -4.03 22.73 26.62
N GLN A 57 -5.31 22.36 26.79
CA GLN A 57 -5.85 21.04 26.40
C GLN A 57 -6.63 21.07 25.05
N TRP A 58 -6.71 19.92 24.37
CA TRP A 58 -7.68 19.73 23.30
C TRP A 58 -9.01 19.26 23.88
N ILE A 59 -10.02 20.12 23.79
CA ILE A 59 -11.39 19.82 24.20
C ILE A 59 -12.27 20.12 22.99
N LYS A 60 -12.96 19.12 22.45
CA LYS A 60 -13.69 19.23 21.16
C LYS A 60 -14.61 20.46 21.07
N ASP A 61 -15.28 20.78 22.17
CA ASP A 61 -16.25 21.86 22.25
C ASP A 61 -15.62 23.23 22.63
N GLU A 62 -14.33 23.27 22.98
CA GLU A 62 -13.53 24.47 23.23
C GLU A 62 -12.48 24.75 22.13
N GLY A 63 -12.22 23.77 21.26
CA GLY A 63 -11.37 23.86 20.07
C GLY A 63 -9.90 23.47 20.27
N HIS A 64 -9.12 23.63 19.20
CA HIS A 64 -7.67 23.37 19.17
C HIS A 64 -6.89 24.54 19.80
N GLN A 65 -6.95 24.67 21.13
CA GLN A 65 -6.30 25.77 21.87
C GLN A 65 -4.79 25.52 22.13
N SER A 66 -4.27 24.38 21.70
CA SER A 66 -2.91 23.89 21.95
C SER A 66 -1.90 24.08 20.80
N ASP A 67 -2.32 24.48 19.60
CA ASP A 67 -1.45 24.35 18.41
C ASP A 67 -0.36 25.44 18.30
N LEU A 68 0.92 25.04 18.36
CA LEU A 68 2.08 25.95 18.34
C LEU A 68 2.62 26.31 16.96
N ILE A 69 2.50 25.41 15.99
CA ILE A 69 2.80 25.68 14.57
C ILE A 69 1.54 25.28 13.80
N ARG A 70 0.85 26.28 13.24
CA ARG A 70 -0.28 26.06 12.33
C ARG A 70 0.11 26.53 10.95
N LEU A 71 0.32 25.58 10.05
CA LEU A 71 0.58 25.88 8.65
C LEU A 71 -0.79 26.01 7.95
N GLN A 72 -1.21 27.26 7.73
CA GLN A 72 -2.57 27.59 7.29
C GLN A 72 -2.60 28.04 5.82
N TRP A 73 -3.62 27.58 5.08
CA TRP A 73 -3.98 28.14 3.78
C TRP A 73 -4.64 29.51 3.95
N THR A 74 -3.98 30.57 3.49
CA THR A 74 -4.38 31.98 3.72
C THR A 74 -4.81 32.72 2.45
N ALA A 75 -4.55 32.16 1.27
CA ALA A 75 -5.04 32.62 -0.02
C ALA A 75 -5.24 31.39 -0.95
N ASP A 76 -5.92 31.59 -2.07
CA ASP A 76 -6.18 30.48 -2.99
C ASP A 76 -4.86 29.87 -3.53
N ARG A 77 -4.82 28.53 -3.54
CA ARG A 77 -3.71 27.69 -3.99
C ARG A 77 -2.37 27.83 -3.24
N ALA A 78 -2.37 28.39 -2.04
CA ALA A 78 -1.21 28.25 -1.16
C ALA A 78 -0.86 26.77 -0.90
N LYS A 79 0.41 26.47 -0.60
CA LYS A 79 0.84 25.18 -0.10
C LYS A 79 1.66 25.35 1.19
N PRO A 80 1.14 24.96 2.36
CA PRO A 80 1.95 24.79 3.55
C PRO A 80 2.92 23.63 3.30
N ALA A 81 4.19 23.98 3.21
CA ALA A 81 5.25 23.09 2.75
C ALA A 81 6.47 23.26 3.63
N ILE A 82 7.18 22.15 3.87
CA ILE A 82 8.53 22.17 4.41
C ILE A 82 9.44 21.58 3.33
N VAL A 83 10.48 22.32 2.95
CA VAL A 83 11.27 22.08 1.74
C VAL A 83 12.76 22.19 2.07
N TRP A 84 13.57 21.32 1.47
CA TRP A 84 15.02 21.27 1.68
C TRP A 84 15.80 21.54 0.40
N VAL A 85 16.95 22.17 0.58
CA VAL A 85 17.77 22.73 -0.50
C VAL A 85 19.26 22.37 -0.37
N ASP A 86 20.00 22.44 -1.48
CA ASP A 86 21.46 22.24 -1.51
C ASP A 86 22.27 23.50 -1.09
N GLU A 87 23.61 23.42 -1.12
CA GLU A 87 24.54 24.52 -0.80
C GLU A 87 24.32 25.79 -1.66
N LYS A 88 23.59 25.67 -2.75
CA LYS A 88 23.27 26.73 -3.73
C LYS A 88 21.81 27.17 -3.63
N GLY A 89 20.99 26.52 -2.80
CA GLY A 89 19.59 26.85 -2.56
C GLY A 89 18.57 26.11 -3.44
N MET A 90 18.95 25.04 -4.16
CA MET A 90 18.02 24.29 -5.03
C MET A 90 17.25 23.19 -4.31
N ASN A 91 15.92 23.12 -4.47
CA ASN A 91 15.05 22.10 -3.88
C ASN A 91 15.49 20.66 -4.23
N LYS A 92 15.49 19.75 -3.25
CA LYS A 92 15.80 18.31 -3.43
C LYS A 92 14.78 17.33 -2.81
N SER A 93 14.10 17.74 -1.74
CA SER A 93 13.00 16.98 -1.14
C SER A 93 11.97 17.91 -0.49
N ALA A 94 10.73 17.43 -0.30
CA ALA A 94 9.72 18.16 0.43
C ALA A 94 8.69 17.27 1.13
N ILE A 95 8.13 17.80 2.23
CA ILE A 95 6.96 17.24 2.93
C ILE A 95 5.76 18.09 2.53
N ILE A 96 5.09 17.60 1.50
CA ILE A 96 3.93 18.18 0.85
C ILE A 96 2.65 18.01 1.69
N SER A 97 2.17 18.98 2.47
CA SER A 97 0.73 19.01 2.78
C SER A 97 0.01 19.71 1.63
N HIS A 98 -0.37 18.93 0.63
CA HIS A 98 -1.05 19.46 -0.55
C HIS A 98 -2.56 19.56 -0.23
N ASP A 99 -3.10 20.78 -0.31
CA ASP A 99 -4.54 20.94 -0.52
C ASP A 99 -4.80 21.09 -2.01
N LYS A 100 -4.25 22.15 -2.63
CA LYS A 100 -4.34 22.40 -4.08
C LYS A 100 -3.02 22.17 -4.79
N ALA A 101 -3.07 21.67 -6.03
CA ALA A 101 -1.87 21.55 -6.86
C ALA A 101 -1.34 22.91 -7.34
N ASN A 102 -0.05 22.96 -7.69
CA ASN A 102 0.65 24.22 -8.03
C ASN A 102 0.13 24.87 -9.31
N ASN A 103 -0.19 24.08 -10.34
CA ASN A 103 -0.90 24.61 -11.52
C ASN A 103 -2.40 24.76 -11.15
N PRO A 104 -3.04 25.93 -11.37
CA PRO A 104 -4.50 26.13 -11.27
C PRO A 104 -5.37 25.02 -11.84
N GLU A 105 -4.87 24.37 -12.88
CA GLU A 105 -5.55 23.37 -13.70
C GLU A 105 -5.20 21.93 -13.31
N GLN A 106 -4.19 21.73 -12.43
CA GLN A 106 -3.93 20.44 -11.78
C GLN A 106 -4.78 20.28 -10.51
N ARG A 107 -5.01 19.02 -10.14
CA ARG A 107 -5.95 18.63 -9.08
C ARG A 107 -5.33 18.63 -7.68
N ASP A 108 -6.10 19.16 -6.75
CA ASP A 108 -6.00 18.97 -5.31
C ASP A 108 -5.70 17.51 -4.92
N HIS A 109 -4.72 17.32 -4.04
CA HIS A 109 -4.18 16.02 -3.70
C HIS A 109 -3.94 15.97 -2.19
N LYS A 110 -4.93 15.50 -1.42
CA LYS A 110 -4.93 15.54 0.06
C LYS A 110 -4.24 14.30 0.63
N HIS A 111 -2.99 14.50 0.97
CA HIS A 111 -2.08 13.51 1.51
C HIS A 111 -0.90 14.28 2.10
N ILE A 112 -0.18 13.63 3.00
CA ILE A 112 1.20 14.00 3.25
C ILE A 112 2.02 13.24 2.21
N SER A 113 2.41 13.93 1.12
CA SER A 113 3.40 13.39 0.20
C SER A 113 4.79 13.52 0.77
N PHE A 114 5.58 12.51 0.46
CA PHE A 114 7.02 12.61 0.45
C PHE A 114 7.47 12.71 -1.00
N GLU A 115 7.90 13.90 -1.39
CA GLU A 115 8.37 14.20 -2.73
C GLU A 115 9.91 14.25 -2.77
N THR A 116 10.51 13.62 -3.78
CA THR A 116 11.96 13.67 -4.04
C THR A 116 12.22 14.01 -5.49
N THR A 117 13.38 14.60 -5.79
CA THR A 117 13.71 14.92 -7.19
C THR A 117 13.81 13.69 -8.10
N MET A 118 13.47 13.86 -9.38
CA MET A 118 13.82 12.89 -10.42
C MET A 118 15.31 12.94 -10.77
N SER A 119 15.81 11.92 -11.49
CA SER A 119 17.21 11.81 -11.92
C SER A 119 17.68 13.06 -12.67
N PRO A 120 18.89 13.60 -12.39
CA PRO A 120 19.48 14.72 -13.13
C PRO A 120 19.68 14.44 -14.63
N GLU A 121 19.80 13.18 -15.01
CA GLU A 121 19.91 12.70 -16.39
C GLU A 121 18.56 12.21 -16.96
N GLY A 122 17.48 12.33 -16.19
CA GLY A 122 16.11 11.99 -16.58
C GLY A 122 15.37 13.13 -17.29
N GLU A 123 14.08 12.90 -17.59
CA GLU A 123 13.24 13.84 -18.35
C GLU A 123 12.74 15.06 -17.54
N TYR A 124 12.56 14.88 -16.22
CA TYR A 124 12.10 15.94 -15.29
C TYR A 124 13.17 16.26 -14.23
N PRO A 125 14.43 16.53 -14.64
CA PRO A 125 15.57 16.54 -13.75
C PRO A 125 15.39 17.58 -12.64
N ASP A 126 15.81 17.22 -11.43
CA ASP A 126 15.72 18.08 -10.25
C ASP A 126 14.31 18.58 -9.87
N GLN A 127 13.23 18.03 -10.44
CA GLN A 127 11.85 18.30 -10.02
C GLN A 127 11.35 17.30 -8.99
N LEU A 128 10.75 17.80 -7.91
CA LEU A 128 10.11 17.01 -6.85
C LEU A 128 8.95 16.16 -7.38
N PHE A 129 8.88 14.92 -6.89
CA PHE A 129 7.90 13.91 -7.30
C PHE A 129 7.54 12.99 -6.13
N THR A 130 6.25 12.71 -5.92
CA THR A 130 5.78 11.76 -4.89
C THR A 130 6.44 10.38 -5.07
N ARG A 131 6.95 9.86 -3.95
CA ARG A 131 7.48 8.48 -3.81
C ARG A 131 6.68 7.66 -2.82
N PHE A 132 6.01 8.34 -1.90
CA PHE A 132 5.18 7.74 -0.88
C PHE A 132 4.11 8.75 -0.48
N GLU A 133 2.93 8.24 -0.22
CA GLU A 133 1.78 9.00 0.22
C GLU A 133 1.10 8.22 1.34
N ILE A 134 0.94 8.86 2.50
CA ILE A 134 -0.04 8.45 3.47
C ILE A 134 -1.19 9.45 3.36
N PRO A 135 -2.42 9.00 3.05
CA PRO A 135 -3.59 9.83 3.26
C PRO A 135 -3.75 10.03 4.78
N PHE A 136 -3.59 11.28 5.22
CA PHE A 136 -4.12 11.68 6.53
C PHE A 136 -5.65 11.68 6.49
N ASP A 137 -6.28 11.72 7.67
CA ASP A 137 -7.70 11.39 7.89
C ASP A 137 -8.04 9.91 7.62
N THR A 138 -7.22 9.00 8.18
CA THR A 138 -7.42 7.53 8.18
C THR A 138 -7.00 6.93 9.52
N ASP A 139 -7.58 5.79 9.93
CA ASP A 139 -7.60 5.36 11.33
C ASP A 139 -6.26 4.83 11.90
N VAL A 140 -5.50 3.85 11.40
CA VAL A 140 -5.64 2.86 10.32
C VAL A 140 -5.81 3.38 8.88
N SER A 141 -4.68 3.62 8.21
CA SER A 141 -4.60 3.80 6.75
C SER A 141 -4.82 2.50 5.99
N GLU A 142 -5.99 1.89 6.19
CA GLU A 142 -6.38 0.69 5.47
C GLU A 142 -6.56 1.04 3.99
N ILE A 143 -5.61 0.63 3.16
CA ILE A 143 -5.82 0.60 1.71
C ILE A 143 -6.65 -0.66 1.42
N ARG A 144 -7.87 -0.71 1.97
CA ARG A 144 -8.82 -1.78 1.69
C ARG A 144 -9.25 -1.65 0.24
N THR A 145 -9.13 -2.72 -0.50
CA THR A 145 -9.61 -2.80 -1.89
C THR A 145 -10.57 -3.97 -2.00
N HIS A 146 -11.68 -3.76 -2.69
CA HIS A 146 -12.67 -4.79 -2.98
C HIS A 146 -12.65 -5.04 -4.50
N SER A 147 -12.79 -6.30 -4.92
CA SER A 147 -12.82 -6.70 -6.35
C SER A 147 -11.67 -6.13 -7.21
N SER A 148 -10.44 -6.12 -6.69
CA SER A 148 -9.30 -5.39 -7.28
C SER A 148 -8.10 -6.30 -7.60
N ASN A 149 -7.34 -5.93 -8.64
CA ASN A 149 -6.09 -6.58 -9.05
C ASN A 149 -4.90 -5.66 -8.77
N PHE A 150 -3.91 -6.10 -7.98
CA PHE A 150 -2.72 -5.31 -7.67
C PHE A 150 -1.51 -5.77 -8.51
N ASN A 151 -1.01 -4.88 -9.38
CA ASN A 151 0.06 -5.16 -10.34
C ASN A 151 1.30 -4.31 -10.02
N VAL A 152 2.50 -4.89 -10.09
CA VAL A 152 3.76 -4.12 -9.96
C VAL A 152 4.67 -4.40 -11.16
N MET A 153 4.92 -3.35 -11.94
CA MET A 153 5.53 -3.41 -13.27
C MET A 153 7.03 -3.13 -13.21
N SER A 154 7.87 -4.08 -13.63
CA SER A 154 9.35 -3.98 -13.57
C SER A 154 9.90 -3.60 -12.17
N GLY A 155 9.08 -3.78 -11.14
CA GLY A 155 9.38 -3.56 -9.74
C GLY A 155 8.98 -4.79 -8.93
N ILE A 156 8.63 -4.62 -7.66
CA ILE A 156 8.40 -5.74 -6.75
C ILE A 156 7.04 -5.58 -6.05
N LEU A 157 6.10 -6.48 -6.35
CA LEU A 157 4.95 -6.72 -5.48
C LEU A 157 5.47 -7.30 -4.17
N ARG A 158 5.36 -6.53 -3.09
CA ARG A 158 5.98 -6.84 -1.81
C ARG A 158 4.93 -6.86 -0.71
N VAL A 159 4.56 -8.06 -0.27
CA VAL A 159 4.01 -8.25 1.08
C VAL A 159 5.20 -8.21 2.03
N ALA A 160 5.35 -7.09 2.74
CA ALA A 160 6.37 -6.93 3.77
C ALA A 160 5.72 -7.01 5.16
N GLY A 161 6.45 -7.63 6.08
CA GLY A 161 6.12 -7.78 7.48
C GLY A 161 7.40 -8.17 8.22
N GLU A 162 7.31 -8.28 9.54
CA GLU A 162 8.48 -8.41 10.42
C GLU A 162 9.03 -9.87 10.47
N ARG A 163 10.21 -10.08 11.06
CA ARG A 163 10.73 -11.43 11.34
C ARG A 163 9.90 -12.10 12.43
N GLY A 164 9.79 -13.43 12.41
CA GLY A 164 8.89 -14.16 13.30
C GLY A 164 7.40 -13.89 13.09
N THR A 165 7.01 -12.91 12.24
CA THR A 165 5.63 -12.71 11.82
C THR A 165 5.34 -13.46 10.53
N ASN A 166 4.10 -13.92 10.40
CA ASN A 166 3.60 -14.44 9.15
C ASN A 166 3.47 -13.29 8.14
N ARG A 167 4.02 -13.49 6.93
CA ARG A 167 3.83 -12.55 5.82
C ARG A 167 2.95 -13.26 4.81
N ASP A 168 1.67 -12.93 4.86
CA ASP A 168 0.62 -13.66 4.16
C ASP A 168 0.09 -12.87 2.96
N LEU A 169 -0.04 -13.55 1.83
CA LEU A 169 -1.10 -13.26 0.88
C LEU A 169 -2.30 -14.14 1.27
N GLN A 170 -3.31 -13.53 1.90
CA GLN A 170 -4.49 -14.22 2.40
C GLN A 170 -5.60 -14.28 1.34
N PHE A 171 -6.31 -15.41 1.31
CA PHE A 171 -7.55 -15.62 0.57
C PHE A 171 -8.64 -15.92 1.59
N SER A 172 -9.59 -15.00 1.71
CA SER A 172 -10.56 -14.94 2.80
C SER A 172 -11.99 -14.84 2.28
N VAL A 173 -12.95 -15.26 3.11
CA VAL A 173 -14.38 -15.04 2.91
C VAL A 173 -14.80 -13.81 3.72
N ALA A 174 -15.70 -12.99 3.18
CA ALA A 174 -16.23 -11.81 3.88
C ALA A 174 -17.55 -12.14 4.61
N GLY A 175 -17.74 -11.54 5.79
CA GLY A 175 -18.92 -11.66 6.63
C GLY A 175 -19.76 -10.37 6.70
N GLU A 176 -20.54 -10.23 7.77
CA GLU A 176 -21.27 -8.99 8.10
C GLU A 176 -20.30 -7.92 8.65
N ASP A 177 -20.72 -6.64 8.69
CA ASP A 177 -19.97 -5.49 9.21
C ASP A 177 -18.49 -5.38 8.78
N ASN A 178 -18.18 -5.79 7.55
CA ASN A 178 -16.84 -5.80 6.93
C ASN A 178 -15.81 -6.74 7.60
N GLU A 179 -16.26 -7.71 8.39
CA GLU A 179 -15.41 -8.78 8.91
C GLU A 179 -14.89 -9.68 7.77
N THR A 180 -13.66 -10.20 7.90
CA THR A 180 -13.04 -11.12 6.94
C THR A 180 -12.44 -12.31 7.66
N SER A 181 -12.84 -13.53 7.27
CA SER A 181 -12.36 -14.80 7.84
C SER A 181 -11.50 -15.54 6.83
N THR A 182 -10.25 -15.82 7.17
CA THR A 182 -9.28 -16.43 6.25
C THR A 182 -9.61 -17.91 5.98
N ARG A 183 -9.35 -18.37 4.75
CA ARG A 183 -9.54 -19.77 4.32
C ARG A 183 -8.26 -20.40 3.80
N TRP A 184 -7.45 -19.62 3.10
CA TRP A 184 -6.12 -20.02 2.63
C TRP A 184 -5.12 -18.88 2.79
N ALA A 185 -3.85 -19.21 2.95
CA ALA A 185 -2.76 -18.25 2.81
C ALA A 185 -1.61 -18.85 2.01
N VAL A 186 -0.99 -18.04 1.14
CA VAL A 186 0.40 -18.25 0.73
C VAL A 186 1.25 -17.46 1.72
N ARG A 187 2.05 -18.17 2.51
CA ARG A 187 2.71 -17.68 3.71
C ARG A 187 4.21 -17.91 3.64
N ALA A 188 4.99 -16.88 3.93
CA ALA A 188 6.32 -17.08 4.50
C ALA A 188 6.15 -17.16 6.02
N ASP A 189 6.44 -18.31 6.63
CA ASP A 189 6.05 -18.63 8.01
C ASP A 189 6.85 -17.88 9.09
N SER A 190 6.39 -18.00 10.34
CA SER A 190 7.01 -17.41 11.53
C SER A 190 8.31 -18.11 11.97
N SER A 191 8.87 -19.06 11.22
CA SER A 191 10.12 -19.71 11.59
C SER A 191 11.27 -18.71 11.64
N GLU A 192 12.01 -18.71 12.74
CA GLU A 192 13.16 -17.83 12.93
C GLU A 192 14.18 -17.99 11.79
N GLU A 193 14.78 -16.88 11.36
CA GLU A 193 15.79 -16.84 10.29
C GLU A 193 17.22 -16.64 10.86
N PRO A 194 17.84 -17.67 11.47
CA PRO A 194 19.11 -17.53 12.19
C PRO A 194 20.33 -17.40 11.26
N GLY A 195 20.21 -17.75 9.99
CA GLY A 195 21.31 -17.72 9.02
C GLY A 195 21.26 -18.89 8.02
N ASP A 196 22.28 -19.00 7.18
CA ASP A 196 22.53 -20.15 6.28
C ASP A 196 21.32 -20.58 5.42
N ASN A 197 20.50 -19.61 5.02
CA ASN A 197 19.23 -19.79 4.31
C ASN A 197 18.16 -20.62 5.06
N SER A 198 18.36 -20.89 6.35
CA SER A 198 17.35 -21.48 7.22
C SER A 198 16.33 -20.44 7.72
N GLY A 199 15.20 -20.94 8.24
CA GLY A 199 14.08 -20.15 8.72
C GLY A 199 12.93 -20.04 7.74
N ALA A 200 12.12 -18.99 7.92
CA ALA A 200 10.91 -18.62 7.17
C ALA A 200 10.64 -19.49 5.92
N ASN A 201 9.90 -20.59 6.10
CA ASN A 201 9.58 -21.52 5.03
C ASN A 201 8.38 -21.02 4.22
N MET A 202 8.31 -21.42 2.95
CA MET A 202 7.13 -21.15 2.13
C MET A 202 6.08 -22.23 2.41
N GLN A 203 4.88 -21.81 2.80
CA GLN A 203 3.76 -22.68 3.13
C GLN A 203 2.50 -22.27 2.37
N PHE A 204 1.72 -23.28 1.97
CA PHE A 204 0.31 -23.13 1.62
C PHE A 204 -0.50 -23.60 2.82
N VAL A 205 -1.20 -22.68 3.51
CA VAL A 205 -1.90 -22.95 4.78
C VAL A 205 -3.41 -23.06 4.55
N ARG A 206 -4.06 -24.01 5.22
CA ARG A 206 -5.53 -24.15 5.28
C ARG A 206 -6.08 -23.70 6.64
N TYR A 207 -7.23 -23.05 6.61
CA TYR A 207 -7.97 -22.58 7.78
C TYR A 207 -9.36 -23.21 7.84
N ASP A 208 -9.93 -23.28 9.05
CA ASP A 208 -11.30 -23.75 9.28
C ASP A 208 -12.34 -22.66 9.02
N ASP A 209 -13.62 -22.96 9.29
CA ASP A 209 -14.69 -21.99 9.04
C ASP A 209 -14.69 -20.79 10.01
N ASN A 210 -14.08 -20.91 11.19
CA ASN A 210 -13.91 -19.84 12.16
C ASN A 210 -12.67 -18.97 11.89
N GLY A 211 -11.78 -19.40 10.99
CA GLY A 211 -10.51 -18.73 10.69
C GLY A 211 -9.32 -19.25 11.50
N GLU A 212 -9.46 -20.38 12.20
CA GLU A 212 -8.37 -21.05 12.92
C GLU A 212 -7.52 -21.90 11.96
N VAL A 213 -6.22 -22.06 12.26
CA VAL A 213 -5.30 -22.83 11.41
C VAL A 213 -5.59 -24.33 11.56
N ILE A 214 -5.70 -25.05 10.43
CA ILE A 214 -5.78 -26.51 10.41
C ILE A 214 -4.37 -27.10 10.31
N ASP A 215 -3.68 -26.83 9.20
CA ASP A 215 -2.36 -27.38 8.84
C ASP A 215 -1.81 -26.71 7.55
N SER A 216 -0.60 -27.13 7.16
CA SER A 216 0.07 -26.72 5.92
C SER A 216 0.21 -27.93 4.97
N PRO A 217 -0.72 -28.14 4.00
CA PRO A 217 -0.66 -29.25 3.04
C PRO A 217 0.63 -29.33 2.22
N LEU A 218 1.27 -28.19 1.94
CA LEU A 218 2.48 -28.09 1.14
C LEU A 218 3.45 -27.10 1.80
N THR A 219 4.63 -27.61 2.11
CA THR A 219 5.73 -26.83 2.72
C THR A 219 7.00 -27.01 1.90
N ILE A 220 7.69 -25.91 1.62
CA ILE A 220 9.00 -25.89 0.96
C ILE A 220 10.01 -25.35 1.96
N GLN A 221 10.92 -26.22 2.41
CA GLN A 221 11.97 -25.82 3.34
C GLN A 221 12.96 -24.86 2.67
N ARG A 222 13.18 -23.69 3.28
CA ARG A 222 14.09 -22.66 2.72
C ARG A 222 15.56 -23.12 2.68
N SER A 223 15.99 -23.89 3.68
CA SER A 223 17.37 -24.37 3.84
C SER A 223 17.77 -25.47 2.86
N SER A 224 16.83 -26.33 2.47
CA SER A 224 17.09 -27.57 1.73
C SER A 224 16.42 -27.63 0.37
N GLY A 225 15.36 -26.85 0.15
CA GLY A 225 14.44 -27.01 -0.99
C GLY A 225 13.65 -28.31 -0.96
N ASN A 226 13.63 -29.04 0.17
CA ASN A 226 12.80 -30.24 0.32
C ASN A 226 11.31 -29.85 0.30
N ILE A 227 10.51 -30.64 -0.41
CA ILE A 227 9.07 -30.46 -0.53
C ILE A 227 8.36 -31.49 0.35
N GLY A 228 7.67 -31.02 1.37
CA GLY A 228 6.81 -31.82 2.22
C GLY A 228 5.36 -31.78 1.73
N VAL A 229 4.74 -32.95 1.60
CA VAL A 229 3.30 -33.12 1.33
C VAL A 229 2.65 -33.72 2.57
N GLY A 230 1.91 -32.91 3.32
CA GLY A 230 1.35 -33.30 4.63
C GLY A 230 2.37 -33.40 5.77
N THR A 231 3.56 -32.81 5.61
CA THR A 231 4.58 -32.64 6.65
C THR A 231 5.28 -31.29 6.49
N ASN A 232 5.67 -30.68 7.61
CA ASN A 232 6.49 -29.46 7.64
C ASN A 232 7.98 -29.76 7.73
N ASP A 233 8.34 -31.00 8.07
CA ASP A 233 9.71 -31.47 8.31
C ASP A 233 10.10 -32.61 7.33
N PRO A 234 10.14 -32.36 6.01
CA PRO A 234 10.53 -33.37 5.03
C PRO A 234 12.01 -33.78 5.14
N ASP A 235 12.28 -35.07 5.37
CA ASP A 235 13.64 -35.63 5.50
C ASP A 235 14.37 -35.64 4.14
N THR A 236 13.63 -35.85 3.06
CA THR A 236 14.16 -35.93 1.68
C THR A 236 13.45 -34.96 0.72
N LYS A 237 13.94 -34.90 -0.52
CA LYS A 237 13.54 -33.91 -1.54
C LYS A 237 12.04 -33.89 -1.83
N LEU A 238 11.40 -35.06 -1.79
CA LEU A 238 9.96 -35.23 -1.79
C LEU A 238 9.61 -36.19 -0.66
N ASP A 239 8.99 -35.66 0.40
CA ASP A 239 8.52 -36.45 1.53
C ASP A 239 6.99 -36.40 1.56
N VAL A 240 6.35 -37.57 1.55
CA VAL A 240 4.90 -37.72 1.45
C VAL A 240 4.39 -38.45 2.68
N ASN A 241 3.74 -37.72 3.57
CA ASN A 241 3.09 -38.27 4.76
C ASN A 241 1.73 -38.88 4.37
N GLY A 242 1.76 -40.01 3.65
CA GLY A 242 0.58 -40.69 3.11
C GLY A 242 0.86 -42.12 2.65
N ASP A 243 -0.19 -42.90 2.43
CA ASP A 243 -0.08 -44.36 2.19
C ASP A 243 0.04 -44.77 0.72
N LYS A 244 -0.11 -43.83 -0.23
CA LYS A 244 -0.19 -44.10 -1.68
C LYS A 244 0.38 -42.96 -2.53
N LEU A 245 0.99 -43.32 -3.66
CA LEU A 245 1.33 -42.43 -4.78
C LEU A 245 0.52 -42.83 -6.02
N ARG A 246 0.03 -41.86 -6.81
CA ARG A 246 -0.77 -42.14 -8.02
C ARG A 246 -0.22 -41.41 -9.26
N ILE A 247 0.15 -42.18 -10.27
CA ILE A 247 0.38 -41.72 -11.64
C ILE A 247 -0.90 -42.02 -12.45
N ARG A 248 -1.41 -41.07 -13.23
CA ARG A 248 -2.74 -41.19 -13.88
C ARG A 248 -2.68 -41.81 -15.27
N GLU A 249 -1.85 -41.24 -16.13
CA GLU A 249 -1.68 -41.72 -17.50
C GLU A 249 -0.77 -42.94 -17.53
N LYS A 250 -1.07 -43.84 -18.47
CA LYS A 250 -0.23 -44.97 -18.82
C LYS A 250 0.74 -44.55 -19.91
N TYR A 251 1.95 -45.10 -19.89
CA TYR A 251 2.91 -44.94 -20.96
C TYR A 251 3.71 -46.24 -21.15
N THR A 252 3.55 -46.81 -22.33
CA THR A 252 4.33 -47.93 -22.84
C THR A 252 5.38 -47.36 -23.81
N PRO A 253 6.69 -47.43 -23.48
CA PRO A 253 7.76 -47.07 -24.42
C PRO A 253 7.65 -47.88 -25.72
N ALA A 254 7.79 -47.21 -26.87
CA ALA A 254 7.66 -47.87 -28.17
C ALA A 254 8.77 -48.92 -28.42
N SER A 255 9.89 -48.79 -27.72
CA SER A 255 10.98 -49.78 -27.64
C SER A 255 11.81 -49.56 -26.37
N SER A 256 12.72 -50.48 -26.06
CA SER A 256 13.69 -50.29 -24.96
C SER A 256 14.65 -49.12 -25.19
N THR A 257 14.77 -48.64 -26.43
CA THR A 257 15.58 -47.48 -26.84
C THR A 257 14.72 -46.26 -27.23
N ASP A 258 13.44 -46.25 -26.86
CA ASP A 258 12.59 -45.08 -27.00
C ASP A 258 13.12 -43.93 -26.11
N ALA A 259 12.84 -42.69 -26.50
CA ALA A 259 13.51 -41.53 -25.92
C ALA A 259 13.20 -41.37 -24.42
N CYS A 260 14.24 -41.28 -23.58
CA CYS A 260 14.07 -41.14 -22.13
C CYS A 260 15.30 -40.58 -21.41
N SER A 261 15.11 -40.14 -20.17
CA SER A 261 16.16 -39.65 -19.28
C SER A 261 16.22 -40.48 -18.00
N GLN A 262 17.44 -40.67 -17.47
CA GLN A 262 17.67 -41.48 -16.26
C GLN A 262 16.74 -41.10 -15.10
N GLY A 263 16.18 -42.11 -14.44
CA GLY A 263 15.29 -41.95 -13.29
C GLY A 263 13.81 -41.77 -13.64
N GLN A 264 13.46 -41.59 -14.92
CA GLN A 264 12.05 -41.55 -15.34
C GLN A 264 11.36 -42.89 -15.05
N MET A 265 10.20 -42.84 -14.41
CA MET A 265 9.35 -44.00 -14.13
C MET A 265 8.00 -43.87 -14.86
N ALA A 266 7.47 -44.97 -15.35
CA ALA A 266 6.17 -45.04 -16.01
C ALA A 266 5.46 -46.37 -15.70
N TRP A 267 4.22 -46.54 -16.17
CA TRP A 267 3.46 -47.79 -16.00
C TRP A 267 2.44 -47.97 -17.14
N ASP A 268 2.00 -49.19 -17.37
CA ASP A 268 0.83 -49.54 -18.19
C ASP A 268 0.02 -50.66 -17.50
N ASP A 269 -0.95 -51.28 -18.19
CA ASP A 269 -1.75 -52.38 -17.61
C ASP A 269 -0.92 -53.62 -17.23
N GLU A 270 0.28 -53.77 -17.78
CA GLU A 270 1.10 -54.97 -17.66
C GLU A 270 2.43 -54.73 -16.93
N HIS A 271 2.92 -53.49 -16.82
CA HIS A 271 4.29 -53.22 -16.35
C HIS A 271 4.45 -51.89 -15.58
N VAL A 272 5.53 -51.82 -14.79
CA VAL A 272 6.17 -50.58 -14.34
C VAL A 272 7.53 -50.45 -15.01
N TYR A 273 7.81 -49.27 -15.57
CA TYR A 273 9.02 -48.95 -16.33
C TYR A 273 9.95 -48.02 -15.54
N VAL A 274 11.26 -48.15 -15.76
CA VAL A 274 12.29 -47.24 -15.26
C VAL A 274 13.34 -47.02 -16.35
N CYS A 275 13.54 -45.78 -16.77
CA CYS A 275 14.66 -45.38 -17.62
C CYS A 275 15.93 -45.33 -16.75
N VAL A 276 16.92 -46.17 -17.04
CA VAL A 276 18.11 -46.32 -16.18
C VAL A 276 19.30 -45.47 -16.63
N THR A 277 19.32 -45.07 -17.90
CA THR A 277 20.31 -44.21 -18.58
C THR A 277 19.58 -43.57 -19.76
N GLU A 278 20.10 -42.49 -20.34
CA GLU A 278 19.53 -41.84 -21.52
C GLU A 278 19.12 -42.86 -22.62
N ASN A 279 17.87 -42.79 -23.06
CA ASN A 279 17.24 -43.67 -24.06
C ASN A 279 17.41 -45.17 -23.76
N GLN A 280 17.32 -45.57 -22.48
CA GLN A 280 17.37 -46.96 -22.04
C GLN A 280 16.30 -47.30 -20.99
N TRP A 281 15.15 -47.79 -21.47
CA TRP A 281 14.07 -48.30 -20.63
C TRP A 281 14.32 -49.72 -20.13
N LYS A 282 14.08 -49.95 -18.84
CA LYS A 282 13.81 -51.25 -18.24
C LYS A 282 12.38 -51.30 -17.72
N ARG A 283 11.86 -52.50 -17.42
CA ARG A 283 10.53 -52.70 -16.84
C ARG A 283 10.46 -53.94 -15.96
N THR A 284 9.44 -53.97 -15.09
CA THR A 284 8.97 -55.13 -14.33
C THR A 284 7.49 -55.35 -14.65
N GLU A 285 7.05 -56.60 -14.68
CA GLU A 285 5.64 -56.95 -14.88
C GLU A 285 4.80 -56.62 -13.62
N LEU A 286 3.53 -56.30 -13.85
CA LEU A 286 2.47 -56.15 -12.86
C LEU A 286 1.63 -57.43 -12.84
N SER A 287 1.61 -58.13 -11.71
CA SER A 287 0.71 -59.27 -11.48
C SER A 287 -0.62 -58.81 -10.90
N THR A 288 -1.71 -59.47 -11.27
CA THR A 288 -2.98 -59.36 -10.55
C THR A 288 -2.83 -59.87 -9.10
N TRP A 289 -3.51 -59.19 -8.17
CA TRP A 289 -3.78 -59.66 -6.81
C TRP A 289 -5.11 -60.42 -6.81
#